data_AF-A0A4R0XB70-F1
#
_entry.id   AF-A0A4R0XB70-F1
#
_cell.length_a   1.000
_cell.length_b   1.000
_cell.length_c   1.000
_cell.angle_alpha   90.00
_cell.angle_beta   90.00
_cell.angle_gamma   90.00
#
_symmetry.space_group_name_H-M   'P 1'
#
loop_
_entity.id
_entity.type
_entity.pdbx_description
1 polymer ?
#
loop_
_entity_poly.entity_id
_entity_poly.type
_entity_poly.pdbx_seq_one_letter_code
_entity_poly.pdbx_strand_id
1 'polypeptide(L)'
;MRTSSADLSLAQQHWVLNCMGCHTATGGGIPGKVPPLAHSLGYFEHLPAGREYVMRVPGASNSALSDQELADVLNWLLTTMNHEALPKDFKPYTAAEVSAQRRPALSDVATVRAGLIRDLHERGIKGVADRY
;
A
#
# COMPACT_ATOMS: atom_id res chain seq x y z
N MET A 1 1.95 -19.87 3.69
CA MET A 1 2.10 -19.72 5.16
C MET A 1 0.85 -19.02 5.70
N ARG A 2 0.26 -19.49 6.80
CA ARG A 2 -0.81 -18.76 7.50
C ARG A 2 -0.14 -17.80 8.49
N THR A 3 -0.44 -16.51 8.38
CA THR A 3 0.00 -15.46 9.32
C THR A 3 -0.60 -15.73 10.70
N SER A 4 0.22 -15.69 11.77
CA SER A 4 -0.26 -15.93 13.14
C SER A 4 -0.90 -14.67 13.74
N SER A 5 -1.63 -14.82 14.86
CA SER A 5 -2.22 -13.67 15.58
C SER A 5 -1.15 -12.73 16.16
N ALA A 6 0.02 -13.26 16.51
CA ALA A 6 1.16 -12.47 16.97
C ALA A 6 1.77 -11.64 15.82
N ASP A 7 1.85 -12.22 14.62
CA ASP A 7 2.32 -11.48 13.44
C ASP A 7 1.35 -10.35 13.06
N LEU A 8 0.03 -10.60 13.20
CA LEU A 8 -1.00 -9.57 12.98
C LEU A 8 -0.89 -8.42 13.99
N SER A 9 -0.57 -8.70 15.26
CA SER A 9 -0.40 -7.65 16.27
C SER A 9 0.89 -6.85 16.07
N LEU A 10 1.94 -7.47 15.52
CA LEU A 10 3.19 -6.80 15.19
C LEU A 10 3.05 -5.91 13.94
N ALA A 11 2.38 -6.40 12.89
CA ALA A 11 2.08 -5.60 11.70
C ALA A 11 1.26 -4.34 12.04
N GLN A 12 0.27 -4.47 12.94
CA GLN A 12 -0.49 -3.32 13.44
C GLN A 12 0.39 -2.33 14.22
N GLN A 13 1.35 -2.80 15.02
CA GLN A 13 2.30 -1.92 15.70
C GLN A 13 3.19 -1.17 14.70
N HIS A 14 3.68 -1.85 13.67
CA HIS A 14 4.44 -1.20 12.61
C HIS A 14 3.62 -0.15 11.88
N TRP A 15 2.33 -0.40 11.62
CA TRP A 15 1.41 0.62 11.10
C TRP A 15 1.36 1.85 11.99
N VAL A 16 1.12 1.68 13.30
CA VAL A 16 1.04 2.76 14.28
C VAL A 16 2.33 3.58 14.31
N LEU A 17 3.49 2.92 14.31
CA LEU A 17 4.78 3.58 14.51
C LEU A 17 5.34 4.22 13.23
N ASN A 18 5.01 3.69 12.04
CA ASN A 18 5.70 4.06 10.80
C ASN A 18 4.80 4.72 9.75
N CYS A 19 3.48 4.55 9.83
CA CYS A 19 2.57 4.96 8.75
C CYS A 19 1.42 5.84 9.24
N MET A 20 0.84 5.50 10.40
CA MET A 20 -0.32 6.16 10.99
C MET A 20 -0.10 7.66 11.21
N GLY A 21 1.12 8.08 11.54
CA GLY A 21 1.43 9.50 11.78
C GLY A 21 1.08 10.41 10.59
N CYS A 22 1.17 9.89 9.36
CA CYS A 22 0.76 10.61 8.15
C CYS A 22 -0.64 10.21 7.69
N HIS A 23 -0.93 8.90 7.64
CA HIS A 23 -2.15 8.37 7.04
C HIS A 23 -3.34 8.30 8.02
N THR A 24 -3.16 8.75 9.26
CA THR A 24 -4.12 8.70 10.38
C THR A 24 -4.44 7.28 10.86
N ALA A 25 -5.07 7.16 12.03
CA ALA A 25 -5.42 5.86 12.64
C ALA A 25 -6.31 4.99 11.73
N THR A 26 -7.21 5.62 10.98
CA THR A 26 -8.15 4.93 10.09
C THR A 26 -7.60 4.69 8.69
N GLY A 27 -6.38 5.16 8.39
CA GLY A 27 -5.82 5.12 7.04
C GLY A 27 -6.49 6.09 6.05
N GLY A 28 -7.32 7.03 6.54
CA GLY A 28 -8.05 7.99 5.70
C GLY A 28 -7.20 9.13 5.12
N GLY A 29 -5.94 9.27 5.55
CA GLY A 29 -5.07 10.36 5.11
C GLY A 29 -5.53 11.75 5.59
N ILE A 30 -5.02 12.78 4.92
CA ILE A 30 -5.33 14.18 5.16
C ILE A 30 -5.69 14.81 3.81
N PRO A 31 -6.92 15.30 3.62
CA PRO A 31 -7.33 15.83 2.33
C PRO A 31 -6.39 16.90 1.78
N GLY A 32 -6.03 16.80 0.51
CA GLY A 32 -5.09 17.67 -0.20
C GLY A 32 -3.62 17.54 0.22
N LYS A 33 -3.26 16.67 1.17
CA LYS A 33 -1.90 16.57 1.72
C LYS A 33 -1.34 15.15 1.75
N VAL A 34 -2.12 14.20 2.28
CA VAL A 34 -1.70 12.80 2.44
C VAL A 34 -2.80 11.88 1.90
N PRO A 35 -2.49 10.96 0.98
CA PRO A 35 -3.51 10.11 0.37
C PRO A 35 -4.14 9.14 1.37
N PRO A 36 -5.43 8.79 1.19
CA PRO A 36 -6.03 7.67 1.89
C PRO A 36 -5.39 6.37 1.40
N LEU A 37 -5.12 5.49 2.35
CA LEU A 37 -4.72 4.11 2.10
C LEU A 37 -5.89 3.15 2.31
N ALA A 38 -6.76 3.41 3.28
CA ALA A 38 -7.97 2.62 3.49
C ALA A 38 -8.94 2.81 2.30
N HIS A 39 -9.57 1.71 1.86
CA HIS A 39 -10.51 1.67 0.74
C HIS A 39 -9.99 2.27 -0.58
N SER A 40 -8.67 2.33 -0.76
CA SER A 40 -8.01 3.07 -1.84
C SER A 40 -6.78 2.31 -2.33
N LEU A 41 -5.86 1.93 -1.42
CA LEU A 41 -4.60 1.29 -1.77
C LEU A 41 -4.81 -0.05 -2.50
N GLY A 42 -5.85 -0.81 -2.14
CA GLY A 42 -6.13 -2.12 -2.73
C GLY A 42 -6.40 -2.08 -4.24
N TYR A 43 -6.86 -0.95 -4.79
CA TYR A 43 -7.07 -0.84 -6.24
C TYR A 43 -5.78 -0.93 -7.04
N PHE A 44 -4.66 -0.46 -6.46
CA PHE A 44 -3.36 -0.52 -7.15
C PHE A 44 -2.85 -1.96 -7.31
N GLU A 45 -3.35 -2.91 -6.51
CA GLU A 45 -3.00 -4.34 -6.63
C GLU A 45 -3.55 -5.00 -7.90
N HIS A 46 -4.48 -4.35 -8.62
CA HIS A 46 -4.98 -4.82 -9.92
C HIS A 46 -3.99 -4.59 -11.07
N LEU A 47 -2.89 -3.87 -10.82
CA LEU A 47 -1.86 -3.55 -11.79
C LEU A 47 -0.48 -4.01 -11.29
N PRO A 48 0.33 -4.69 -12.11
CA PRO A 48 1.72 -4.99 -11.75
C PRO A 48 2.51 -3.73 -11.37
N ALA A 49 2.35 -2.65 -12.13
CA ALA A 49 2.98 -1.35 -11.83
C ALA A 49 2.39 -0.67 -10.58
N GLY A 50 1.13 -0.96 -10.25
CA GLY A 50 0.49 -0.44 -9.03
C GLY A 50 1.02 -1.14 -7.78
N ARG A 51 1.22 -2.46 -7.85
CA ARG A 51 1.90 -3.24 -6.83
C ARG A 51 3.33 -2.76 -6.55
N GLU A 52 4.09 -2.48 -7.61
CA GLU A 52 5.42 -1.88 -7.48
C GLU A 52 5.37 -0.49 -6.83
N TYR A 53 4.40 0.34 -7.24
CA TYR A 53 4.18 1.68 -6.69
C TYR A 53 4.00 1.66 -5.17
N VAL A 54 3.21 0.74 -4.62
CA VAL A 54 2.99 0.62 -3.16
C VAL A 54 4.31 0.47 -2.39
N MET A 55 5.21 -0.37 -2.90
CA MET A 55 6.52 -0.62 -2.26
C MET A 55 7.49 0.55 -2.41
N ARG A 56 7.35 1.36 -3.47
CA ARG A 56 8.29 2.43 -3.83
C ARG A 56 7.87 3.83 -3.39
N VAL A 57 6.68 4.02 -2.81
CA VAL A 57 6.31 5.28 -2.14
C VAL A 57 7.40 5.62 -1.11
N PRO A 58 7.93 6.87 -1.04
CA PRO A 58 9.07 7.23 -0.20
C PRO A 58 8.96 6.79 1.26
N GLY A 59 7.77 6.90 1.87
CA GLY A 59 7.52 6.44 3.24
C GLY A 59 7.72 4.93 3.42
N ALA A 60 7.30 4.12 2.43
CA ALA A 60 7.47 2.67 2.46
C ALA A 60 8.91 2.28 2.10
N SER A 61 9.40 2.77 0.95
CA SER A 61 10.75 2.50 0.42
C SER A 61 11.83 2.80 1.46
N ASN A 62 11.75 3.96 2.11
CA ASN A 62 12.78 4.46 3.01
C ASN A 62 12.49 4.18 4.49
N SER A 63 11.43 3.41 4.81
CA SER A 63 11.15 3.01 6.18
C SER A 63 12.32 2.24 6.81
N ALA A 64 12.46 2.36 8.12
CA ALA A 64 13.44 1.59 8.89
C ALA A 64 13.05 0.11 9.04
N LEU A 65 11.86 -0.27 8.58
CA LEU A 65 11.38 -1.65 8.57
C LEU A 65 12.27 -2.52 7.67
N SER A 66 12.53 -3.74 8.13
CA SER A 66 13.06 -4.81 7.30
C SER A 66 12.08 -5.14 6.17
N ASP A 67 12.55 -5.87 5.16
CA ASP A 67 11.72 -6.24 4.01
C ASP A 67 10.55 -7.15 4.43
N GLN A 68 10.73 -7.97 5.47
CA GLN A 68 9.68 -8.81 6.03
C GLN A 68 8.64 -7.99 6.79
N GLU A 69 9.08 -7.09 7.67
CA GLU A 69 8.15 -6.22 8.43
C GLU A 69 7.36 -5.29 7.50
N LEU A 70 7.99 -4.79 6.43
CA LEU A 70 7.31 -3.99 5.43
C LEU A 70 6.28 -4.83 4.65
N ALA A 71 6.62 -6.06 4.24
CA ALA A 71 5.66 -6.95 3.61
C ALA A 71 4.46 -7.23 4.54
N ASP A 72 4.71 -7.47 5.82
CA ASP A 72 3.68 -7.80 6.80
C ASP A 72 2.73 -6.62 7.07
N VAL A 73 3.24 -5.40 7.22
CA VAL A 73 2.38 -4.21 7.41
C VAL A 73 1.57 -3.88 6.15
N LEU A 74 2.15 -4.04 4.95
CA LEU A 74 1.41 -3.85 3.69
C LEU A 74 0.29 -4.88 3.55
N ASN A 75 0.58 -6.15 3.83
CA ASN A 75 -0.41 -7.22 3.80
C ASN A 75 -1.52 -7.00 4.83
N TRP A 76 -1.18 -6.60 6.05
CA TRP A 76 -2.14 -6.27 7.09
C TRP A 76 -3.05 -5.11 6.66
N LEU A 77 -2.49 -4.01 6.17
CA LEU A 77 -3.24 -2.85 5.68
C LEU A 77 -4.20 -3.22 4.54
N LEU A 78 -3.73 -4.05 3.60
CA LEU A 78 -4.53 -4.47 2.45
C LEU A 78 -5.69 -5.39 2.85
N THR A 79 -5.43 -6.34 3.75
CA THR A 79 -6.45 -7.33 4.15
C THR A 79 -7.42 -6.81 5.21
N THR A 80 -7.06 -5.76 5.96
CA THR A 80 -7.92 -5.18 7.01
C THR A 80 -8.67 -3.93 6.58
N MET A 81 -8.07 -3.07 5.75
CA MET A 81 -8.66 -1.78 5.35
C MET A 81 -9.03 -1.70 3.86
N ASN A 82 -8.66 -2.69 3.04
CA ASN A 82 -8.85 -2.64 1.59
C ASN A 82 -9.52 -3.89 1.01
N HIS A 83 -10.10 -4.76 1.83
CA HIS A 83 -10.62 -6.06 1.41
C HIS A 83 -11.56 -5.97 0.18
N GLU A 84 -12.44 -4.97 0.13
CA GLU A 84 -13.37 -4.76 -0.99
C GLU A 84 -12.71 -4.25 -2.28
N ALA A 85 -11.54 -3.60 -2.16
CA ALA A 85 -10.80 -3.04 -3.29
C ALA A 85 -9.81 -4.04 -3.90
N LEU A 86 -9.53 -5.16 -3.23
CA LEU A 86 -8.54 -6.15 -3.67
C LEU A 86 -9.00 -6.94 -4.91
N PRO A 87 -8.06 -7.33 -5.81
CA PRO A 87 -8.36 -8.31 -6.85
C PRO A 87 -8.66 -9.68 -6.24
N LYS A 88 -9.51 -10.47 -6.90
CA LYS A 88 -9.94 -11.80 -6.41
C LYS A 88 -8.77 -12.77 -6.22
N ASP A 89 -7.71 -12.61 -7.01
CA ASP A 89 -6.49 -13.40 -7.02
C ASP A 89 -5.33 -12.68 -6.32
N PHE A 90 -5.62 -11.75 -5.40
CA PHE A 90 -4.62 -11.05 -4.61
C PHE A 90 -3.58 -12.01 -4.00
N LYS A 91 -2.32 -11.66 -4.18
CA LYS A 91 -1.18 -12.37 -3.59
C LYS A 91 -0.52 -11.47 -2.54
N PRO A 92 -0.36 -11.95 -1.29
CA PRO A 92 0.38 -11.22 -0.28
C PRO A 92 1.80 -10.89 -0.75
N TYR A 93 2.29 -9.71 -0.37
CA TYR A 93 3.70 -9.33 -0.52
C TYR A 93 4.60 -10.30 0.21
N THR A 94 5.79 -10.52 -0.34
CA THR A 94 6.85 -11.33 0.28
C THR A 94 8.06 -10.45 0.57
N ALA A 95 8.85 -10.80 1.58
CA ALA A 95 10.11 -10.10 1.85
C ALA A 95 11.04 -10.09 0.63
N ALA A 96 11.10 -11.18 -0.14
CA ALA A 96 11.94 -11.26 -1.33
C ALA A 96 11.50 -10.27 -2.42
N GLU A 97 10.19 -10.14 -2.64
CA GLU A 97 9.63 -9.15 -3.56
C GLU A 97 9.92 -7.72 -3.09
N VAL A 98 9.66 -7.43 -1.82
CA VAL A 98 9.93 -6.12 -1.23
C VAL A 98 11.42 -5.76 -1.35
N SER A 99 12.31 -6.70 -1.03
CA SER A 99 13.76 -6.49 -1.13
C SER A 99 14.19 -6.13 -2.55
N ALA A 100 13.63 -6.82 -3.55
CA ALA A 100 13.97 -6.62 -4.95
C ALA A 100 13.42 -5.31 -5.54
N GLN A 101 12.28 -4.82 -5.04
CA GLN A 101 11.49 -3.78 -5.73
C GLN A 101 11.36 -2.46 -4.96
N ARG A 102 11.45 -2.45 -3.62
CA ARG A 102 11.13 -1.24 -2.83
C ARG A 102 12.04 -0.05 -3.12
N ARG A 103 13.22 -0.27 -3.71
CA ARG A 103 14.21 0.78 -4.01
C ARG A 103 14.54 0.82 -5.51
N PRO A 104 14.85 2.01 -6.06
CA PRO A 104 14.85 3.31 -5.39
C PRO A 104 13.43 3.84 -5.17
N ALA A 105 13.26 4.69 -4.15
CA ALA A 105 12.01 5.41 -3.92
C ALA A 105 11.59 6.20 -5.17
N LEU A 106 10.28 6.33 -5.38
CA LEU A 106 9.75 7.21 -6.41
C LEU A 106 10.09 8.67 -6.10
N SER A 107 10.64 9.39 -7.06
CA SER A 107 10.90 10.82 -6.97
C SER A 107 9.64 11.66 -7.22
N ASP A 108 8.76 11.20 -8.10
CA ASP A 108 7.49 11.86 -8.42
C ASP A 108 6.31 10.89 -8.20
N VAL A 109 5.90 10.79 -6.94
CA VAL A 109 4.78 9.92 -6.52
C VAL A 109 3.46 10.37 -7.16
N ALA A 110 3.25 11.67 -7.30
CA ALA A 110 1.98 12.23 -7.78
C ALA A 110 1.75 11.88 -9.25
N THR A 111 2.76 12.05 -10.10
CA THR A 111 2.69 11.71 -11.53
C THR A 111 2.48 10.21 -11.74
N VAL A 112 3.22 9.36 -11.00
CA VAL A 112 3.07 7.90 -11.10
C VAL A 112 1.68 7.47 -10.65
N ARG A 113 1.19 7.99 -9.51
CA ARG A 113 -0.15 7.70 -9.00
C ARG A 113 -1.23 8.09 -10.01
N ALA A 114 -1.14 9.28 -10.60
CA ALA A 114 -2.11 9.74 -11.59
C ALA A 114 -2.13 8.86 -12.85
N GLY A 115 -0.96 8.37 -13.30
CA GLY A 115 -0.87 7.40 -14.38
C GLY A 115 -1.58 6.09 -14.07
N LEU A 116 -1.30 5.52 -12.89
CA LEU A 116 -1.91 4.27 -12.44
C LEU A 116 -3.44 4.38 -12.30
N ILE A 117 -3.95 5.51 -11.83
CA ILE A 117 -5.40 5.73 -11.73
C ILE A 117 -6.05 5.74 -13.10
N ARG A 118 -5.44 6.42 -14.08
CA ARG A 118 -5.93 6.38 -15.45
C ARG A 118 -5.96 4.95 -16.01
N ASP A 119 -4.89 4.19 -15.81
CA ASP A 119 -4.81 2.79 -16.25
C ASP A 119 -5.88 1.90 -15.56
N LEU A 120 -6.18 2.15 -14.29
CA LEU A 120 -7.27 1.48 -13.56
C LEU A 120 -8.64 1.84 -14.14
N HIS A 121 -8.87 3.12 -14.43
CA HIS A 121 -10.14 3.61 -14.99
C HIS A 121 -10.39 3.05 -16.39
N GLU A 122 -9.35 2.95 -17.22
CA GLU A 122 -9.41 2.33 -18.56
C GLU A 122 -9.80 0.85 -18.49
N ARG A 123 -9.48 0.17 -17.37
CA ARG A 123 -9.88 -1.21 -17.08
C ARG A 123 -11.24 -1.33 -16.40
N GLY A 124 -11.97 -0.22 -16.23
CA GLY A 124 -13.27 -0.18 -15.58
C GLY A 124 -13.23 -0.15 -14.04
N ILE A 125 -12.05 -0.05 -13.43
CA ILE A 125 -11.87 0.01 -11.99
C ILE A 125 -11.91 1.48 -11.56
N LYS A 126 -13.10 1.96 -11.17
CA LYS A 126 -13.37 3.40 -10.90
C LYS A 126 -13.46 3.77 -9.43
N GLY A 127 -13.20 2.84 -8.52
CA GLY A 127 -13.36 3.05 -7.07
C GLY A 127 -12.24 3.87 -6.42
N VAL A 128 -11.12 4.09 -7.12
CA VAL A 128 -10.03 4.96 -6.65
C VAL A 128 -10.29 6.40 -7.05
N ALA A 129 -10.20 7.32 -6.08
CA ALA A 129 -10.38 8.74 -6.31
C ALA A 129 -9.13 9.38 -6.96
N ASP A 130 -9.37 10.21 -7.98
CA ASP A 130 -8.33 10.98 -8.70
C ASP A 130 -7.58 11.91 -7.75
N ARG A 131 -8.32 12.51 -6.82
CA ARG A 131 -7.82 13.47 -5.84
C ARG A 131 -8.14 12.97 -4.44
N TYR A 132 -7.31 13.41 -3.51
CA TYR A 132 -7.48 13.22 -2.08
C TYR A 132 -7.23 14.54 -1.40
#